data_AF-A0A1J4JE09-F1
#
_entry.id   AF-A0A1J4JE09-F1
#
_cell.length_a   1.000
_cell.length_b   1.000
_cell.length_c   1.000
_cell.angle_alpha   90.00
_cell.angle_beta   90.00
_cell.angle_gamma   90.00
#
_symmetry.space_group_name_H-M   'P 1'
#
loop_
_entity.id
_entity.type
_entity.pdbx_description
1 polymer ?
#
loop_
_entity_poly.entity_id
_entity_poly.type
_entity_poly.pdbx_seq_one_letter_code
_entity_poly.pdbx_strand_id
1 'polypeptide(L)'
;MSVPATPQSGKSVSALMSPAATPGSHENDVKQHRLDQEAAKVIEECGGINYIQSQYMLELTKEVVGNEKPVLANLQPVITIPEENEAWSKALCLAVAYIKRYKMTSTLSSMKAEYDQVPHKTGYSRASEVEASFKSVLDFAESLRSVTSEDKIKQFTKEVNEAFPESNL
;
A
#
# COMPACT_ATOMS: atom_id res chain seq x y z
N MET A 1 41.08 1.24 20.07
CA MET A 1 40.55 0.00 19.47
C MET A 1 39.44 0.40 18.53
N SER A 2 39.75 0.45 17.23
CA SER A 2 38.87 0.98 16.19
C SER A 2 38.06 -0.16 15.59
N VAL A 3 36.74 -0.04 15.62
CA VAL A 3 35.81 -0.96 14.94
C VAL A 3 35.51 -0.38 13.56
N PRO A 4 35.71 -1.11 12.44
CA PRO A 4 35.36 -0.60 11.13
C PRO A 4 33.85 -0.74 10.88
N ALA A 5 33.23 0.38 10.50
CA ALA A 5 31.86 0.42 10.01
C ALA A 5 31.77 -0.27 8.64
N THR A 6 30.88 -1.25 8.51
CA THR A 6 30.54 -1.86 7.22
C THR A 6 29.28 -1.16 6.67
N PRO A 7 29.29 -0.62 5.44
CA PRO A 7 28.08 -0.09 4.84
C PRO A 7 27.26 -1.26 4.30
N GLN A 8 26.10 -1.55 4.91
CA GLN A 8 25.12 -2.42 4.30
C GLN A 8 24.47 -1.68 3.13
N SER A 9 24.97 -1.96 1.93
CA SER A 9 24.34 -1.65 0.65
C SER A 9 22.90 -2.16 0.67
N GLY A 10 21.95 -1.22 0.60
CA GLY A 10 20.54 -1.50 0.42
C GLY A 10 20.32 -2.21 -0.90
N LYS A 11 20.22 -3.54 -0.86
CA LYS A 11 19.66 -4.31 -1.96
C LYS A 11 18.14 -4.13 -1.91
N SER A 12 17.60 -3.55 -2.97
CA SER A 12 16.15 -3.50 -3.22
C SER A 12 15.56 -4.89 -3.02
N VAL A 13 14.53 -4.99 -2.17
CA VAL A 13 13.79 -6.22 -1.88
C VAL A 13 13.19 -6.84 -3.15
N SER A 14 13.04 -6.03 -4.22
CA SER A 14 12.59 -6.49 -5.54
C SER A 14 13.52 -7.52 -6.20
N ALA A 15 14.82 -7.55 -5.85
CA ALA A 15 15.80 -8.44 -6.48
C ALA A 15 15.88 -9.83 -5.83
N LEU A 16 15.30 -10.02 -4.64
CA LEU A 16 15.37 -11.29 -3.91
C LEU A 16 14.27 -12.28 -4.29
N MET A 17 13.26 -11.85 -5.05
CA MET A 17 12.13 -12.68 -5.47
C MET A 17 11.96 -12.77 -6.99
N SER A 18 13.01 -12.44 -7.76
CA SER A 18 13.07 -12.92 -9.14
C SER A 18 13.04 -14.44 -9.11
N PRO A 19 12.21 -15.13 -9.93
CA PRO A 19 12.19 -16.58 -9.94
C PRO A 19 13.59 -17.06 -10.33
N ALA A 20 14.33 -17.61 -9.37
CA ALA A 20 15.47 -18.45 -9.70
C ALA A 20 14.94 -19.55 -10.65
N ALA A 21 15.67 -19.80 -11.73
CA ALA A 21 15.30 -20.71 -12.80
C ALA A 21 14.50 -21.91 -12.27
N THR A 22 13.24 -22.00 -12.70
CA THR A 22 12.29 -23.01 -12.25
C THR A 22 12.91 -24.39 -12.48
N PRO A 23 12.89 -25.32 -11.50
CA PRO A 23 13.34 -26.70 -11.73
C PRO A 23 12.45 -27.30 -12.83
N GLY A 24 13.01 -27.43 -14.04
CA GLY A 24 12.25 -27.76 -15.25
C GLY A 24 12.37 -26.74 -16.39
N SER A 25 13.35 -25.83 -16.39
CA SER A 25 13.55 -24.95 -17.55
C SER A 25 13.76 -25.80 -18.81
N HIS A 26 12.84 -25.68 -19.76
CA HIS A 26 12.91 -26.39 -21.02
C HIS A 26 13.86 -25.69 -22.00
N GLU A 27 15.01 -25.19 -21.53
CA GLU A 27 15.97 -24.44 -22.35
C GLU A 27 16.42 -25.20 -23.61
N ASN A 28 16.43 -26.53 -23.55
CA ASN A 28 16.79 -27.40 -24.67
C ASN A 28 15.63 -27.67 -25.65
N ASP A 29 14.38 -27.36 -25.29
CA ASP A 29 13.21 -27.42 -26.18
C ASP A 29 12.73 -26.00 -26.50
N VAL A 30 13.15 -25.49 -27.65
CA VAL A 30 12.88 -24.12 -28.11
C VAL A 30 11.38 -23.78 -28.09
N LYS A 31 10.50 -24.74 -28.39
CA LYS A 31 9.05 -24.48 -28.42
C LYS A 31 8.50 -24.35 -27.01
N GLN A 32 8.88 -25.28 -26.13
CA GLN A 32 8.42 -25.28 -24.75
C GLN A 32 9.02 -24.09 -23.97
N HIS A 33 10.28 -23.75 -24.20
CA HIS A 33 10.91 -22.57 -23.60
C HIS A 33 10.18 -21.28 -23.95
N ARG A 34 9.73 -21.13 -25.20
CA ARG A 34 8.94 -19.97 -25.61
C ARG A 34 7.59 -19.91 -24.90
N LEU A 35 6.92 -21.05 -24.74
CA LEU A 35 5.67 -21.13 -23.98
C LEU A 35 5.88 -20.79 -22.50
N ASP A 36 6.97 -21.25 -21.90
CA ASP A 36 7.30 -20.93 -20.51
C ASP A 36 7.56 -19.43 -20.31
N GLN A 37 8.25 -18.79 -21.25
CA GLN A 37 8.46 -17.34 -21.24
C GLN A 37 7.16 -16.55 -21.41
N GLU A 38 6.31 -16.95 -22.37
CA GLU A 38 4.99 -16.33 -22.58
C GLU A 38 4.11 -16.50 -21.32
N ALA A 39 4.09 -17.69 -20.73
CA ALA A 39 3.35 -17.96 -19.50
C ALA A 39 3.87 -17.13 -18.32
N ALA A 40 5.19 -17.05 -18.13
CA ALA A 40 5.80 -16.24 -17.08
C ALA A 40 5.42 -14.76 -17.21
N LYS A 41 5.43 -14.22 -18.44
CA LYS A 41 5.01 -12.84 -18.72
C LYS A 41 3.54 -12.60 -18.36
N VAL A 42 2.65 -13.52 -18.73
CA VAL A 42 1.22 -13.42 -18.40
C VAL A 42 1.00 -13.46 -16.89
N ILE A 43 1.71 -14.35 -16.17
CA ILE A 43 1.65 -14.43 -14.71
C ILE A 43 2.10 -13.12 -14.07
N GLU A 44 3.20 -12.53 -14.57
CA GLU A 44 3.71 -11.25 -14.10
C GLU A 44 2.70 -10.11 -14.35
N GLU A 45 2.17 -9.99 -15.56
CA GLU A 45 1.18 -8.99 -15.95
C GLU A 45 -0.12 -9.10 -15.13
N CYS A 46 -0.55 -10.31 -14.78
CA CYS A 46 -1.71 -10.55 -13.93
C CYS A 46 -1.43 -10.33 -12.44
N GLY A 47 -0.20 -9.98 -12.05
CA GLY A 47 0.19 -9.75 -10.66
C GLY A 47 0.31 -11.04 -9.83
N GLY A 48 0.78 -12.13 -10.42
CA GLY A 48 0.92 -13.43 -9.73
C GLY A 48 1.75 -13.35 -8.45
N ILE A 49 2.80 -12.53 -8.44
CA ILE A 49 3.62 -12.30 -7.23
C ILE A 49 2.78 -11.64 -6.12
N ASN A 50 1.98 -10.63 -6.46
CA ASN A 50 1.11 -9.95 -5.50
C ASN A 50 0.08 -10.91 -4.90
N TYR A 51 -0.45 -11.82 -5.73
CA TYR A 51 -1.35 -12.88 -5.25
C TYR A 51 -0.66 -13.77 -4.22
N ILE A 52 0.53 -14.30 -4.54
CA ILE A 52 1.30 -15.17 -3.63
C ILE A 52 1.60 -14.45 -2.30
N GLN A 53 2.05 -13.19 -2.37
CA GLN A 53 2.32 -12.38 -1.18
C GLN A 53 1.06 -12.19 -0.34
N SER A 54 -0.08 -11.87 -0.97
CA SER A 54 -1.35 -11.70 -0.24
C SER A 54 -1.80 -12.97 0.47
N GLN A 55 -1.58 -14.15 -0.14
CA GLN A 55 -1.91 -15.44 0.46
C GLN A 55 -0.97 -15.77 1.61
N TYR A 56 0.33 -15.55 1.43
CA TYR A 56 1.31 -15.74 2.49
C TYR A 56 0.98 -14.87 3.71
N MET A 57 0.67 -13.59 3.50
CA MET A 57 0.27 -12.69 4.58
C MET A 57 -1.00 -13.17 5.26
N LEU A 58 -2.01 -13.64 4.52
CA LEU A 58 -3.22 -14.21 5.10
C LEU A 58 -2.95 -15.42 6.01
N GLU A 59 -2.14 -16.37 5.57
CA GLU A 59 -1.79 -17.54 6.40
C GLU A 59 -0.98 -17.12 7.63
N LEU A 60 -0.06 -16.16 7.47
CA LEU A 60 0.69 -15.60 8.59
C LEU A 60 -0.24 -14.92 9.61
N THR A 61 -1.18 -14.09 9.15
CA THR A 61 -2.17 -13.43 10.00
C THR A 61 -2.97 -14.46 10.82
N LYS A 62 -3.41 -15.56 10.20
CA LYS A 62 -4.18 -16.62 10.90
C LYS A 62 -3.38 -17.29 12.02
N GLU A 63 -2.09 -17.51 11.81
CA GLU A 63 -1.22 -18.19 12.79
C GLU A 63 -0.74 -17.26 13.90
N VAL A 64 -0.58 -15.97 13.60
CA VAL A 64 -0.02 -14.97 14.52
C VAL A 64 -1.10 -14.31 15.36
N VAL A 65 -2.16 -13.79 14.75
CA VAL A 65 -3.12 -12.93 15.47
C VAL A 65 -3.87 -13.73 16.53
N GLY A 66 -3.81 -13.26 17.78
CA GLY A 66 -4.40 -13.94 18.93
C GLY A 66 -3.57 -15.10 19.49
N ASN A 67 -2.36 -15.35 18.96
CA ASN A 67 -1.47 -16.39 19.45
C ASN A 67 -0.68 -15.92 20.68
N GLU A 68 -0.79 -16.65 21.80
CA GLU A 68 -0.17 -16.29 23.09
C GLU A 68 1.31 -16.68 23.20
N LYS A 69 1.90 -17.27 22.16
CA LYS A 69 3.33 -17.62 22.17
C LYS A 69 4.19 -16.36 22.35
N PRO A 70 5.10 -16.31 23.33
CA PRO A 70 5.92 -15.12 23.59
C PRO A 70 6.75 -14.65 22.39
N VAL A 71 7.19 -15.57 21.53
CA VAL A 71 7.94 -15.25 20.31
C VAL A 71 7.13 -14.47 19.28
N LEU A 72 5.79 -14.56 19.34
CA LEU A 72 4.86 -13.89 18.43
C LEU A 72 4.22 -12.64 19.03
N ALA A 73 4.52 -12.30 20.30
CA ALA A 73 3.93 -11.16 20.98
C ALA A 73 4.20 -9.84 20.26
N ASN A 74 5.40 -9.69 19.69
CA ASN A 74 5.80 -8.50 18.93
C ASN A 74 5.18 -8.44 17.52
N LEU A 75 4.55 -9.51 17.07
CA LEU A 75 3.90 -9.58 15.75
C LEU A 75 2.39 -9.35 15.85
N GLN A 76 1.85 -9.12 17.06
CA GLN A 76 0.45 -8.77 17.22
C GLN A 76 0.18 -7.39 16.62
N PRO A 77 -0.94 -7.22 15.89
CA PRO A 77 -1.31 -5.94 15.33
C PRO A 77 -1.64 -4.95 16.46
N VAL A 78 -1.01 -3.77 16.42
CA VAL A 78 -1.32 -2.64 17.31
C VAL A 78 -1.79 -1.49 16.43
N ILE A 79 -3.08 -1.50 16.11
CA ILE A 79 -3.71 -0.53 15.21
C ILE A 79 -4.52 0.45 16.05
N THR A 80 -4.04 1.68 16.16
CA THR A 80 -4.73 2.77 16.84
C THR A 80 -5.18 3.81 15.82
N ILE A 81 -6.48 3.87 15.56
CA ILE A 81 -7.07 4.90 14.69
C ILE A 81 -7.82 5.91 15.57
N PRO A 82 -7.55 7.22 15.46
CA PRO A 82 -8.28 8.23 16.22
C PRO A 82 -9.76 8.24 15.84
N GLU A 83 -10.65 7.87 16.76
CA GLU A 83 -12.09 7.74 16.52
C GLU A 83 -12.76 9.06 16.09
N GLU A 84 -12.24 10.19 16.56
CA GLU A 84 -12.76 11.53 16.24
C GLU A 84 -12.31 12.06 14.87
N ASN A 85 -11.39 11.36 14.20
CA ASN A 85 -10.87 11.81 12.92
C ASN A 85 -11.71 11.28 11.75
N GLU A 86 -12.66 12.11 11.32
CA GLU A 86 -13.55 11.80 10.20
C GLU A 86 -12.78 11.49 8.90
N ALA A 87 -11.63 12.14 8.67
CA ALA A 87 -10.82 11.91 7.48
C ALA A 87 -10.24 10.49 7.45
N TRP A 88 -9.80 9.96 8.61
CA TRP A 88 -9.36 8.57 8.73
C TRP A 88 -10.47 7.58 8.46
N SER A 89 -11.67 7.82 8.99
CA SER A 89 -12.83 6.95 8.73
C SER A 89 -13.21 6.93 7.24
N LYS A 90 -13.18 8.09 6.57
CA LYS A 90 -13.44 8.22 5.13
C LYS A 90 -12.36 7.52 4.29
N ALA A 91 -11.08 7.69 4.62
CA ALA A 91 -9.98 6.99 3.96
C ALA A 91 -10.07 5.47 4.16
N LEU A 92 -10.38 5.07 5.39
CA LEU A 92 -10.93 3.78 5.83
C LEU A 92 -11.86 3.14 4.79
N CYS A 93 -13.01 3.78 4.66
CA CYS A 93 -14.09 3.35 3.79
C CYS A 93 -13.67 3.30 2.31
N LEU A 94 -12.91 4.28 1.83
CA LEU A 94 -12.45 4.35 0.44
C LEU A 94 -11.51 3.16 0.11
N ALA A 95 -10.54 2.88 0.98
CA ALA A 95 -9.62 1.75 0.82
C ALA A 95 -10.38 0.40 0.81
N VAL A 96 -11.30 0.20 1.77
CA VAL A 96 -12.11 -1.02 1.84
C VAL A 96 -13.03 -1.16 0.61
N ALA A 97 -13.59 -0.06 0.09
CA ALA A 97 -14.42 -0.08 -1.10
C ALA A 97 -13.61 -0.55 -2.33
N TYR A 98 -12.39 -0.04 -2.48
CA TYR A 98 -11.48 -0.43 -3.55
C TYR A 98 -11.11 -1.92 -3.47
N ILE A 99 -10.68 -2.40 -2.30
CA ILE A 99 -10.32 -3.82 -2.08
C ILE A 99 -11.50 -4.74 -2.42
N LYS A 100 -12.72 -4.39 -1.97
CA LYS A 100 -13.95 -5.13 -2.29
C LYS A 100 -14.24 -5.14 -3.80
N ARG A 101 -14.06 -4.00 -4.47
CA ARG A 101 -14.34 -3.84 -5.90
C ARG A 101 -13.47 -4.74 -6.76
N TYR A 102 -12.17 -4.79 -6.47
CA TYR A 102 -11.19 -5.61 -7.19
C TYR A 102 -11.10 -7.05 -6.67
N LYS A 103 -12.03 -7.46 -5.79
CA LYS A 103 -12.11 -8.84 -5.25
C LYS A 103 -10.81 -9.31 -4.59
N MET A 104 -10.10 -8.41 -3.93
CA MET A 104 -8.90 -8.72 -3.15
C MET A 104 -9.28 -9.38 -1.81
N THR A 105 -9.82 -10.59 -1.88
CA THR A 105 -10.45 -11.29 -0.75
C THR A 105 -9.46 -11.70 0.32
N SER A 106 -8.23 -12.08 -0.05
CA SER A 106 -7.15 -12.41 0.88
C SER A 106 -6.82 -11.21 1.76
N THR A 107 -6.54 -10.07 1.14
CA THR A 107 -6.26 -8.80 1.83
C THR A 107 -7.40 -8.39 2.76
N LEU A 108 -8.65 -8.44 2.29
CA LEU A 108 -9.80 -8.09 3.12
C LEU A 108 -9.97 -9.03 4.33
N SER A 109 -9.63 -10.30 4.16
CA SER A 109 -9.70 -11.31 5.23
C SER A 109 -8.61 -11.08 6.27
N SER A 110 -7.37 -10.80 5.84
CA SER A 110 -6.28 -10.41 6.74
C SER A 110 -6.63 -9.16 7.53
N MET A 111 -7.13 -8.12 6.85
CA MET A 111 -7.51 -6.86 7.52
C MET A 111 -8.56 -7.08 8.61
N LYS A 112 -9.57 -7.93 8.37
CA LYS A 112 -10.61 -8.23 9.35
C LYS A 112 -10.12 -9.06 10.53
N ALA A 113 -9.08 -9.87 10.31
CA ALA A 113 -8.46 -10.63 11.39
C ALA A 113 -7.59 -9.71 12.26
N GLU A 114 -6.86 -8.77 11.65
CA GLU A 114 -5.97 -7.83 12.36
C GLU A 114 -6.69 -6.65 13.00
N TYR A 115 -7.83 -6.23 12.43
CA TYR A 115 -8.60 -5.08 12.88
C TYR A 115 -10.10 -5.40 12.84
N ASP A 116 -10.72 -5.39 14.00
CA ASP A 116 -12.13 -5.75 14.21
C ASP A 116 -13.11 -4.66 13.73
N GLN A 117 -12.68 -3.39 13.73
CA GLN A 117 -13.51 -2.25 13.33
C GLN A 117 -13.49 -1.97 11.81
N VAL A 118 -13.12 -2.93 10.97
CA VAL A 118 -13.15 -2.74 9.50
C VAL A 118 -14.58 -2.42 9.01
N PRO A 119 -14.80 -1.31 8.28
CA PRO A 119 -16.13 -0.91 7.84
C PRO A 119 -16.85 -1.94 6.95
N HIS A 120 -18.02 -2.38 7.40
CA HIS A 120 -18.90 -3.25 6.59
C HIS A 120 -19.51 -2.48 5.41
N LYS A 121 -19.99 -1.27 5.66
CA LYS A 121 -20.55 -0.34 4.67
C LYS A 121 -19.56 0.79 4.46
N THR A 122 -19.25 1.07 3.19
CA THR A 122 -18.23 2.08 2.83
C THR A 122 -18.84 3.37 2.30
N GLY A 123 -20.16 3.43 2.08
CA GLY A 123 -20.83 4.57 1.46
C GLY A 123 -20.66 4.65 -0.07
N TYR A 124 -19.75 3.87 -0.65
CA TYR A 124 -19.54 3.80 -2.09
C TYR A 124 -20.41 2.72 -2.72
N SER A 125 -21.29 3.12 -3.63
CA SER A 125 -22.22 2.22 -4.30
C SER A 125 -21.80 1.91 -5.74
N ARG A 126 -21.13 2.86 -6.40
CA ARG A 126 -20.71 2.75 -7.80
C ARG A 126 -19.19 2.71 -7.92
N ALA A 127 -18.71 1.94 -8.90
CA ALA A 127 -17.28 1.87 -9.20
C ALA A 127 -16.68 3.23 -9.58
N SER A 128 -17.44 4.01 -10.37
CA SER A 128 -17.03 5.35 -10.80
C SER A 128 -16.82 6.33 -9.63
N GLU A 129 -17.56 6.17 -8.53
CA GLU A 129 -17.41 7.02 -7.34
C GLU A 129 -16.08 6.73 -6.61
N VAL A 130 -15.71 5.45 -6.52
CA VAL A 130 -14.44 5.02 -5.91
C VAL A 130 -13.26 5.52 -6.75
N GLU A 131 -13.31 5.31 -8.07
CA GLU A 131 -12.25 5.74 -8.99
C GLU A 131 -12.09 7.26 -9.01
N ALA A 132 -13.20 8.01 -9.08
CA ALA A 132 -13.17 9.47 -9.01
C ALA A 132 -12.59 9.97 -7.68
N SER A 133 -12.95 9.33 -6.55
CA SER A 133 -12.42 9.69 -5.24
C SER A 133 -10.92 9.42 -5.13
N PHE A 134 -10.46 8.26 -5.59
CA PHE A 134 -9.03 7.94 -5.62
C PHE A 134 -8.25 8.91 -6.51
N LYS A 135 -8.77 9.18 -7.72
CA LYS A 135 -8.16 10.14 -8.63
C LYS A 135 -8.04 11.53 -8.00
N SER A 136 -9.12 12.03 -7.39
CA SER A 136 -9.08 13.32 -6.69
C SER A 136 -8.04 13.37 -5.58
N VAL A 137 -7.88 12.29 -4.81
CA VAL A 137 -6.87 12.22 -3.74
C VAL A 137 -5.46 12.20 -4.31
N LEU A 138 -5.22 11.45 -5.38
CA LEU A 138 -3.91 11.37 -6.04
C LEU A 138 -3.54 12.68 -6.72
N ASP A 139 -4.46 13.28 -7.48
CA ASP A 139 -4.27 14.57 -8.13
C ASP A 139 -3.97 15.67 -7.09
N PHE A 140 -4.68 15.66 -5.95
CA PHE A 140 -4.38 16.56 -4.84
C PHE A 140 -2.99 16.29 -4.24
N ALA A 141 -2.60 15.04 -4.02
CA ALA A 141 -1.27 14.69 -3.50
C ALA A 141 -0.13 15.05 -4.46
N GLU A 142 -0.36 15.01 -5.77
CA GLU A 142 0.57 15.52 -6.78
C GLU A 142 0.65 17.04 -6.75
N SER A 143 -0.49 17.74 -6.67
CA SER A 143 -0.51 19.20 -6.57
C SER A 143 0.27 19.69 -5.34
N LEU A 144 0.12 19.03 -4.18
CA LEU A 144 0.88 19.32 -2.96
C LEU A 144 2.40 19.18 -3.13
N ARG A 145 2.86 18.21 -3.92
CA ARG A 145 4.28 18.01 -4.20
C ARG A 145 4.85 19.12 -5.08
N SER A 146 4.02 19.78 -5.88
CA SER A 146 4.40 20.91 -6.72
C SER A 146 4.43 22.25 -5.99
N VAL A 147 3.80 22.36 -4.81
CA VAL A 147 3.79 23.58 -4.01
C VAL A 147 5.14 23.74 -3.30
N THR A 148 5.89 24.77 -3.68
CA THR A 148 7.17 25.10 -3.04
C THR A 148 6.96 25.90 -1.74
N SER A 149 7.98 25.97 -0.88
CA SER A 149 7.94 26.81 0.32
C SER A 149 7.71 28.28 -0.01
N GLU A 150 8.20 28.77 -1.15
CA GLU A 150 7.96 30.14 -1.61
C GLU A 150 6.49 30.39 -1.93
N ASP A 151 5.79 29.41 -2.51
CA ASP A 151 4.37 29.52 -2.80
C ASP A 151 3.54 29.58 -1.51
N LYS A 152 3.95 28.82 -0.48
CA LYS A 152 3.31 28.87 0.85
C LYS A 152 3.53 30.21 1.54
N ILE A 153 4.74 30.79 1.44
CA ILE A 153 5.04 32.12 1.99
C ILE A 153 4.23 33.20 1.27
N LYS A 154 4.17 33.17 -0.06
CA LYS A 154 3.34 34.11 -0.84
C LYS A 154 1.86 34.01 -0.48
N GLN A 155 1.36 32.80 -0.31
CA GLN A 155 -0.03 32.58 0.09
C GLN A 155 -0.30 33.10 1.51
N PHE A 156 0.62 32.86 2.44
CA PHE A 156 0.53 33.41 3.80
C PHE A 156 0.58 34.95 3.81
N THR A 157 1.50 35.58 3.07
CA THR A 157 1.58 37.05 2.95
C THR A 157 0.28 37.62 2.36
N LYS A 158 -0.32 36.91 1.40
CA LYS A 158 -1.61 37.31 0.81
C LYS A 158 -2.75 37.23 1.82
N GLU A 159 -2.85 36.13 2.57
CA GLU A 159 -3.86 35.94 3.61
C GLU A 159 -3.71 36.96 4.76
N VAL A 160 -2.47 37.27 5.15
CA VAL A 160 -2.19 38.30 6.18
C VAL A 160 -2.55 39.70 5.70
N ASN A 161 -2.23 40.05 4.45
CA ASN A 161 -2.59 41.36 3.89
C ASN A 161 -4.11 41.51 3.67
N GLU A 162 -4.82 40.42 3.36
CA GLU A 162 -6.28 40.42 3.26
C GLU A 162 -6.95 40.51 4.64
N ALA A 163 -6.38 39.85 5.67
CA ALA A 163 -6.90 39.89 7.03
C ALA A 163 -6.53 41.17 7.80
N PHE A 164 -5.40 41.80 7.49
CA PHE A 164 -4.88 42.99 8.14
C PHE A 164 -4.38 44.03 7.12
N PRO A 165 -5.30 44.73 6.44
CA PRO A 165 -4.96 45.67 5.36
C PRO A 165 -4.18 46.91 5.82
N GLU A 166 -4.11 47.20 7.13
CA GLU A 166 -3.38 48.35 7.67
C GLU A 166 -1.92 48.03 8.05
N SER A 167 -1.52 46.77 8.08
CA SER A 167 -0.15 46.34 8.35
C SER A 167 0.53 45.94 7.04
N ASN A 168 0.81 46.92 6.18
CA ASN A 168 1.69 46.71 5.03
C ASN A 168 3.13 46.49 5.56
N LEU A 169 3.57 45.23 5.57
CA LEU A 169 4.98 44.84 5.70
C LEU A 169 5.69 44.92 4.34
#